data_AF-A0A970HQD1-F1
#
_entry.id   AF-A0A970HQD1-F1
#
_cell.length_a   1.000
_cell.length_b   1.000
_cell.length_c   1.000
_cell.angle_alpha   90.00
_cell.angle_beta   90.00
_cell.angle_gamma   90.00
#
_symmetry.space_group_name_H-M   'P 1'
#
loop_
_entity.id
_entity.type
_entity.pdbx_description
1 polymer ?
#
loop_
_entity_poly.entity_id
_entity_poly.type
_entity_poly.pdbx_seq_one_letter_code
_entity_poly.pdbx_strand_id
1 'polypeptide(L)'
;MLNIPSARLTIPKAINGELVRHKLIDAILNSPAKAVYIHGGAGYGKTTLLSQVARNVEKAVWLSLDGENDIFTFVDTFCAAVKQTFPEFDFSASEYLPFCEKNNFISILAGALISTIENILVNFIVVMNDLHTIVEEKVKKLILYLIKHPPKNVKFCFGSRETLPQDLLPFKIKGNLIELTQNELAFTREEITNILGFCDSSIYDYTEGWPLAICFFKVLLENSKPISNISSYSKETLYTYLFNECIANLSPDMVDFLKKSACFDELEAQMLDEVLNKKDTKLMLESLVSRNIFTVKTSEGFYRYHALFRSSLLDMADKNETSILMQKATRYYFDHKQYSRAAKYAIDSKDYKLLHKIILTCYRDYIKAGNFSELGIWFKALDDASVVADPLILVAKGAYLSFIGNFVQANACLEAAIPLMNENDKLLYFEAMIHKARVLRNFVSFEQSNKLLDELIEKLDNSADELAYSVVIEKLYNLCWNSQIDEAYTLARHMIEKCANAGNIKVKRWFERYLCTICFFKGNMKKSVYYYEKLLDLNEDEQNFLGVHSTAIYVAKAYQMMGDRSRSLS
;
A
#
# COMPACT_ATOMS: atom_id res chain seq x y z
N MET A 1 1.51 6.18 5.42
CA MET A 1 0.57 5.10 5.13
C MET A 1 0.24 5.17 3.65
N LEU A 2 0.47 4.09 2.91
CA LEU A 2 -0.15 3.91 1.60
C LEU A 2 -1.65 4.11 1.76
N ASN A 3 -2.25 5.03 0.99
CA ASN A 3 -3.70 5.15 0.90
C ASN A 3 -4.22 3.95 0.12
N ILE A 4 -4.26 2.81 0.79
CA ILE A 4 -4.85 1.59 0.26
C ILE A 4 -6.35 1.78 0.38
N PRO A 5 -7.09 1.72 -0.74
CA PRO A 5 -8.54 1.60 -0.74
C PRO A 5 -9.02 0.62 0.34
N SER A 6 -9.80 1.09 1.30
CA SER A 6 -10.32 0.23 2.38
C SER A 6 -11.14 -0.94 1.84
N ALA A 7 -11.76 -0.77 0.67
CA ALA A 7 -12.48 -1.81 -0.04
C ALA A 7 -11.58 -3.00 -0.45
N ARG A 8 -10.27 -2.80 -0.52
CA ARG A 8 -9.29 -3.86 -0.78
C ARG A 8 -8.92 -4.63 0.49
N LEU A 9 -9.10 -4.03 1.65
CA LEU A 9 -8.73 -4.60 2.94
C LEU A 9 -9.93 -5.17 3.71
N THR A 10 -11.15 -4.77 3.34
CA THR A 10 -12.37 -5.18 4.03
C THR A 10 -13.05 -6.36 3.34
N ILE A 11 -13.54 -7.31 4.14
CA ILE A 11 -14.35 -8.43 3.64
C ILE A 11 -15.61 -7.90 2.96
N PRO A 12 -15.89 -8.29 1.70
CA PRO A 12 -17.13 -7.91 1.01
C PRO A 12 -18.37 -8.32 1.79
N LYS A 13 -19.34 -7.41 1.90
CA LYS A 13 -20.63 -7.69 2.55
C LYS A 13 -21.45 -8.68 1.72
N ALA A 14 -22.33 -9.40 2.42
CA ALA A 14 -23.34 -10.22 1.79
C ALA A 14 -24.22 -9.36 0.87
N ILE A 15 -24.51 -9.86 -0.33
CA ILE A 15 -25.50 -9.24 -1.22
C ILE A 15 -26.86 -9.87 -0.90
N ASN A 16 -27.95 -9.11 -0.98
CA ASN A 16 -29.29 -9.66 -0.83
C ASN A 16 -29.55 -10.76 -1.87
N GLY A 17 -29.95 -11.94 -1.41
CA GLY A 17 -30.17 -13.11 -2.26
C GLY A 17 -28.89 -13.87 -2.64
N GLU A 18 -27.77 -13.64 -1.95
CA GLU A 18 -26.55 -14.44 -2.07
C GLU A 18 -26.81 -15.92 -1.67
N LEU A 19 -26.45 -16.86 -2.55
CA LEU A 19 -26.51 -18.29 -2.25
C LEU A 19 -25.30 -18.71 -1.40
N VAL A 20 -25.57 -19.23 -0.20
CA VAL A 20 -24.51 -19.71 0.71
C VAL A 20 -24.06 -21.11 0.33
N ARG A 21 -22.76 -21.27 0.05
CA ARG A 21 -22.15 -22.53 -0.42
C ARG A 21 -21.64 -23.39 0.74
N HIS A 22 -22.52 -23.78 1.67
CA HIS A 22 -22.15 -24.50 2.91
C HIS A 22 -21.18 -25.66 2.71
N LYS A 23 -21.44 -26.55 1.72
CA LYS A 23 -20.57 -27.69 1.42
C LYS A 23 -19.12 -27.30 1.08
N LEU A 24 -18.93 -26.21 0.33
CA LEU A 24 -17.59 -25.72 -0.03
C LEU A 24 -16.92 -25.01 1.14
N ILE A 25 -17.68 -24.24 1.91
CA ILE A 25 -17.18 -23.55 3.12
C ILE A 25 -16.67 -24.60 4.11
N ASP A 26 -17.47 -25.62 4.41
CA ASP A 26 -17.10 -26.70 5.34
C ASP A 26 -15.88 -27.48 4.85
N ALA A 27 -15.79 -27.76 3.54
CA ALA A 27 -14.64 -28.43 2.94
C ALA A 27 -13.33 -27.61 3.13
N ILE A 28 -13.42 -26.28 3.04
CA ILE A 28 -12.28 -25.38 3.24
C ILE A 28 -11.91 -25.28 4.72
N LEU A 29 -12.89 -25.04 5.59
CA LEU A 29 -12.66 -24.77 7.01
C LEU A 29 -12.19 -26.02 7.75
N ASN A 30 -12.82 -27.17 7.52
CA ASN A 30 -12.53 -28.42 8.24
C ASN A 30 -11.28 -29.15 7.74
N SER A 31 -10.72 -28.76 6.59
CA SER A 31 -9.49 -29.38 6.08
C SER A 31 -8.26 -29.03 6.91
N PRO A 32 -7.34 -29.99 7.15
CA PRO A 32 -6.07 -29.73 7.83
C PRO A 32 -5.07 -28.95 6.95
N ALA A 33 -5.31 -28.84 5.64
CA ALA A 33 -4.46 -28.11 4.72
C ALA A 33 -4.32 -26.63 5.14
N LYS A 34 -3.09 -26.10 5.08
CA LYS A 34 -2.78 -24.72 5.47
C LYS A 34 -2.91 -23.73 4.30
N ALA A 35 -3.08 -24.23 3.08
CA ALA A 35 -3.32 -23.41 1.91
C ALA A 35 -4.56 -23.90 1.13
N VAL A 36 -5.31 -22.97 0.57
CA VAL A 36 -6.42 -23.22 -0.33
C VAL A 36 -6.24 -22.33 -1.55
N TYR A 37 -6.32 -22.92 -2.75
CA TYR A 37 -6.19 -22.21 -4.01
C TYR A 37 -7.48 -22.38 -4.82
N ILE A 38 -8.22 -21.29 -5.00
CA ILE A 38 -9.49 -21.26 -5.71
C ILE A 38 -9.26 -20.57 -7.05
N HIS A 39 -9.51 -21.28 -8.15
CA HIS A 39 -9.39 -20.70 -9.49
C HIS A 39 -10.55 -21.03 -10.41
N GLY A 40 -10.67 -20.22 -11.45
CA GLY A 40 -11.72 -20.32 -12.44
C GLY A 40 -11.91 -19.02 -13.21
N GLY A 41 -12.67 -19.09 -14.29
CA GLY A 41 -12.99 -17.94 -15.12
C GLY A 41 -13.66 -16.79 -14.34
N ALA A 42 -13.74 -15.65 -14.98
CA ALA A 42 -14.44 -14.52 -14.39
C ALA A 42 -15.95 -14.82 -14.23
N GLY A 43 -16.57 -14.29 -13.19
CA GLY A 43 -17.99 -14.56 -12.89
C GLY A 43 -18.30 -15.93 -12.26
N TYR A 44 -17.30 -16.78 -11.98
CA TYR A 44 -17.49 -18.04 -11.25
C TYR A 44 -17.66 -17.90 -9.72
N GLY A 45 -17.84 -16.68 -9.20
CA GLY A 45 -18.11 -16.49 -7.76
C GLY A 45 -16.93 -16.78 -6.81
N LYS A 46 -15.68 -16.80 -7.31
CA LYS A 46 -14.47 -16.98 -6.47
C LYS A 46 -14.43 -16.02 -5.28
N THR A 47 -14.55 -14.72 -5.54
CA THR A 47 -14.54 -13.67 -4.51
C THR A 47 -15.72 -13.84 -3.55
N THR A 48 -16.88 -14.25 -4.06
CA THR A 48 -18.07 -14.56 -3.24
C THR A 48 -17.78 -15.70 -2.27
N LEU A 49 -17.29 -16.84 -2.75
CA LEU A 49 -16.94 -17.99 -1.91
C LEU A 49 -15.87 -17.64 -0.87
N LEU A 50 -14.81 -16.94 -1.28
CA LEU A 50 -13.77 -16.47 -0.35
C LEU A 50 -14.35 -15.57 0.74
N SER A 51 -15.26 -14.65 0.38
CA SER A 51 -15.92 -13.77 1.37
C SER A 51 -16.83 -14.55 2.32
N GLN A 52 -17.46 -15.63 1.85
CA GLN A 52 -18.26 -16.51 2.70
C GLN A 52 -17.37 -17.25 3.70
N VAL A 53 -16.23 -17.79 3.25
CA VAL A 53 -15.24 -18.42 4.13
C VAL A 53 -14.76 -17.45 5.20
N ALA A 54 -14.35 -16.23 4.80
CA ALA A 54 -13.87 -15.20 5.73
C ALA A 54 -14.93 -14.78 6.77
N ARG A 55 -16.21 -14.73 6.40
CA ARG A 55 -17.32 -14.40 7.30
C ARG A 55 -17.69 -15.53 8.28
N ASN A 56 -17.30 -16.78 7.99
CA ASN A 56 -17.61 -17.95 8.82
C ASN A 56 -16.47 -18.30 9.81
N VAL A 57 -15.49 -17.41 9.99
CA VAL A 57 -14.43 -17.56 10.99
C VAL A 57 -14.37 -16.36 11.92
N GLU A 58 -13.83 -16.55 13.12
CA GLU A 58 -13.73 -15.50 14.13
C GLU A 58 -12.77 -14.38 13.71
N LYS A 59 -11.64 -14.73 13.10
CA LYS A 59 -10.60 -13.81 12.64
C LYS A 59 -10.22 -14.10 11.20
N ALA A 60 -10.43 -13.11 10.33
CA ALA A 60 -10.05 -13.18 8.93
C ALA A 60 -9.40 -11.87 8.49
N VAL A 61 -8.23 -11.99 7.86
CA VAL A 61 -7.53 -10.91 7.17
C VAL A 61 -7.92 -10.99 5.69
N TRP A 62 -8.39 -9.88 5.12
CA TRP A 62 -8.79 -9.82 3.71
C TRP A 62 -7.86 -8.89 2.92
N LEU A 63 -7.38 -9.36 1.78
CA LEU A 63 -6.58 -8.58 0.85
C LEU A 63 -7.02 -8.85 -0.60
N SER A 64 -7.56 -7.82 -1.26
CA SER A 64 -7.76 -7.82 -2.71
C SER A 64 -6.53 -7.24 -3.40
N LEU A 65 -5.81 -8.07 -4.15
CA LEU A 65 -4.63 -7.70 -4.92
C LEU A 65 -5.05 -6.92 -6.17
N ASP A 66 -4.24 -5.92 -6.53
CA ASP A 66 -4.53 -4.99 -7.64
C ASP A 66 -3.29 -4.79 -8.53
N GLY A 67 -2.46 -5.84 -8.62
CA GLY A 67 -1.25 -5.81 -9.43
C GLY A 67 -0.12 -5.00 -8.81
N GLU A 68 0.10 -5.15 -7.50
CA GLU A 68 1.26 -4.61 -6.81
C GLU A 68 2.54 -4.93 -7.60
N ASN A 69 3.17 -3.86 -8.09
CA ASN A 69 4.29 -3.91 -9.03
C ASN A 69 5.65 -3.82 -8.32
N ASP A 70 5.65 -3.75 -6.99
CA ASP A 70 6.84 -3.89 -6.18
C ASP A 70 6.54 -4.62 -4.85
N ILE A 71 7.61 -5.20 -4.31
CA ILE A 71 7.57 -6.06 -3.13
C ILE A 71 7.24 -5.30 -1.84
N PHE A 72 7.65 -4.04 -1.70
CA PHE A 72 7.42 -3.27 -0.49
C PHE A 72 5.97 -2.82 -0.43
N THR A 73 5.41 -2.33 -1.53
CA THR A 73 3.99 -2.01 -1.64
C THR A 73 3.12 -3.23 -1.34
N PHE A 74 3.48 -4.42 -1.85
CA PHE A 74 2.77 -5.65 -1.49
C PHE A 74 2.82 -5.94 0.01
N VAL A 75 4.00 -5.88 0.63
CA VAL A 75 4.15 -6.19 2.06
C VAL A 75 3.47 -5.13 2.93
N ASP A 76 3.60 -3.85 2.62
CA ASP A 76 2.92 -2.78 3.33
C ASP A 76 1.40 -2.93 3.22
N THR A 77 0.89 -3.29 2.04
CA THR A 77 -0.55 -3.55 1.82
C THR A 77 -1.04 -4.77 2.58
N PHE A 78 -0.24 -5.83 2.59
CA PHE A 78 -0.52 -7.02 3.39
C PHE A 78 -0.51 -6.70 4.90
N CYS A 79 0.47 -5.95 5.38
CA CYS A 79 0.57 -5.54 6.78
C CYS A 79 -0.61 -4.63 7.18
N ALA A 80 -1.05 -3.74 6.30
CA ALA A 80 -2.26 -2.93 6.52
C ALA A 80 -3.52 -3.82 6.66
N ALA A 81 -3.65 -4.87 5.83
CA ALA A 81 -4.73 -5.84 5.95
C ALA A 81 -4.70 -6.56 7.31
N VAL A 82 -3.51 -6.99 7.75
CA VAL A 82 -3.32 -7.66 9.04
C VAL A 82 -3.66 -6.71 10.19
N LYS A 83 -3.19 -5.45 10.14
CA LYS A 83 -3.45 -4.40 11.13
C LYS A 83 -4.95 -4.12 11.34
N GLN A 84 -5.79 -4.25 10.30
CA GLN A 84 -7.25 -4.11 10.46
C GLN A 84 -7.86 -5.15 11.42
N THR A 85 -7.28 -6.36 11.45
CA THR A 85 -7.76 -7.45 12.32
C THR A 85 -7.01 -7.48 13.66
N PHE A 86 -5.73 -7.09 13.63
CA PHE A 86 -4.79 -7.13 14.75
C PHE A 86 -4.10 -5.76 14.90
N PRO A 87 -4.68 -4.81 15.65
CA PRO A 87 -4.14 -3.44 15.75
C PRO A 87 -2.70 -3.37 16.26
N GLU A 88 -2.31 -4.31 17.13
CA GLU A 88 -0.95 -4.42 17.70
C GLU A 88 0.07 -5.09 16.76
N PHE A 89 -0.36 -5.59 15.59
CA PHE A 89 0.57 -6.16 14.63
C PHE A 89 1.46 -5.05 14.09
N ASP A 90 2.77 -5.17 14.27
CA ASP A 90 3.72 -4.22 13.69
C ASP A 90 4.82 -4.90 12.90
N PHE A 91 5.01 -4.41 11.68
CA PHE A 91 6.01 -4.87 10.74
C PHE A 91 6.31 -3.74 9.77
N SER A 92 7.59 -3.40 9.61
CA SER A 92 8.04 -2.36 8.70
C SER A 92 8.86 -2.97 7.56
N ALA A 93 8.26 -3.06 6.36
CA ALA A 93 8.95 -3.58 5.19
C ALA A 93 10.19 -2.73 4.84
N SER A 94 10.12 -1.43 5.15
CA SER A 94 11.21 -0.47 4.90
C SER A 94 12.51 -0.80 5.63
N GLU A 95 12.46 -1.47 6.79
CA GLU A 95 13.66 -1.92 7.52
C GLU A 95 14.50 -2.90 6.70
N TYR A 96 13.88 -3.57 5.73
CA TYR A 96 14.52 -4.54 4.86
C TYR A 96 14.98 -3.95 3.52
N LEU A 97 14.69 -2.68 3.25
CA LEU A 97 15.09 -1.99 2.02
C LEU A 97 16.60 -2.02 1.73
N PRO A 98 17.51 -1.93 2.72
CA PRO A 98 18.96 -2.07 2.50
C PRO A 98 19.39 -3.43 1.97
N PHE A 99 18.53 -4.46 2.09
CA PHE A 99 18.81 -5.80 1.59
C PHE A 99 18.22 -6.06 0.21
N CYS A 100 17.50 -5.10 -0.40
CA CYS A 100 16.70 -5.33 -1.62
C CYS A 100 17.51 -5.78 -2.85
N GLU A 101 18.81 -5.46 -2.87
CA GLU A 101 19.77 -5.85 -3.91
C GLU A 101 20.43 -7.21 -3.66
N LYS A 102 20.25 -7.80 -2.47
CA LYS A 102 20.82 -9.12 -2.16
C LYS A 102 20.03 -10.24 -2.83
N ASN A 103 20.74 -11.25 -3.33
CA ASN A 103 20.13 -12.42 -3.98
C ASN A 103 19.15 -13.19 -3.06
N ASN A 104 19.38 -13.17 -1.75
CA ASN A 104 18.54 -13.82 -0.74
C ASN A 104 17.54 -12.86 -0.06
N PHE A 105 17.31 -11.67 -0.63
CA PHE A 105 16.40 -10.67 -0.06
C PHE A 105 15.01 -11.24 0.27
N ILE A 106 14.41 -11.97 -0.67
CA ILE A 106 13.05 -12.50 -0.52
C ILE A 106 12.95 -13.49 0.64
N SER A 107 13.96 -14.33 0.87
CA SER A 107 13.93 -15.28 1.99
C SER A 107 14.15 -14.58 3.33
N ILE A 108 14.99 -13.54 3.39
CA ILE A 108 15.16 -12.71 4.60
C ILE A 108 13.83 -12.04 4.95
N LEU A 109 13.20 -11.38 3.97
CA LEU A 109 11.93 -10.67 4.16
C LEU A 109 10.81 -11.64 4.55
N ALA A 110 10.69 -12.79 3.87
CA ALA A 110 9.70 -13.81 4.18
C ALA A 110 9.89 -14.36 5.59
N GLY A 111 11.12 -14.69 6.00
CA GLY A 111 11.41 -15.22 7.32
C GLY A 111 11.06 -14.24 8.44
N ALA A 112 11.37 -12.96 8.25
CA ALA A 112 10.99 -11.91 9.19
C ALA A 112 9.47 -11.73 9.28
N LEU A 113 8.79 -11.67 8.13
CA LEU A 113 7.33 -11.53 8.08
C LEU A 113 6.62 -12.72 8.74
N ILE A 114 7.06 -13.95 8.43
CA ILE A 114 6.55 -15.18 9.06
C ILE A 114 6.76 -15.15 10.56
N SER A 115 7.97 -14.83 11.03
CA SER A 115 8.28 -14.77 12.47
C SER A 115 7.40 -13.74 13.19
N THR A 116 7.09 -12.62 12.54
CA THR A 116 6.22 -11.58 13.10
C THR A 116 4.77 -12.05 13.18
N ILE A 117 4.28 -12.75 12.15
CA ILE A 117 2.93 -13.35 12.14
C ILE A 117 2.79 -14.45 13.20
N GLU A 118 3.85 -15.21 13.46
CA GLU A 118 3.86 -16.27 14.48
C GLU A 118 3.68 -15.72 15.91
N ASN A 119 3.94 -14.43 16.14
CA ASN A 119 3.64 -13.78 17.43
C ASN A 119 2.14 -13.57 17.68
N ILE A 120 1.28 -13.72 16.66
CA ILE A 120 -0.17 -13.65 16.83
C ILE A 120 -0.67 -14.97 17.42
N LEU A 121 -1.04 -14.99 18.70
CA LEU A 121 -1.35 -16.23 19.43
C LEU A 121 -2.75 -16.82 19.17
N VAL A 122 -3.49 -16.31 18.18
CA VAL A 122 -4.82 -16.81 17.80
C VAL A 122 -4.81 -17.40 16.40
N ASN A 123 -5.69 -18.36 16.13
CA ASN A 123 -5.86 -18.92 14.79
C ASN A 123 -6.67 -17.96 13.90
N PHE A 124 -6.24 -17.77 12.65
CA PHE A 124 -6.96 -16.94 11.70
C PHE A 124 -6.77 -17.38 10.24
N ILE A 125 -7.63 -16.85 9.36
CA ILE A 125 -7.51 -17.06 7.92
C ILE A 125 -6.99 -15.78 7.26
N VAL A 126 -6.08 -15.93 6.30
CA VAL A 126 -5.66 -14.87 5.39
C VAL A 126 -6.25 -15.16 4.03
N VAL A 127 -7.08 -14.26 3.53
CA VAL A 127 -7.63 -14.31 2.17
C VAL A 127 -6.88 -13.33 1.27
N MET A 128 -6.28 -13.84 0.20
CA MET A 128 -5.69 -13.05 -0.88
C MET A 128 -6.48 -13.28 -2.16
N ASN A 129 -7.33 -12.33 -2.53
CA ASN A 129 -8.15 -12.39 -3.73
C ASN A 129 -7.44 -11.73 -4.91
N ASP A 130 -7.77 -12.19 -6.13
CA ASP A 130 -7.23 -11.67 -7.40
C ASP A 130 -5.71 -11.83 -7.59
N LEU A 131 -5.14 -12.96 -7.16
CA LEU A 131 -3.71 -13.28 -7.24
C LEU A 131 -3.11 -13.17 -8.66
N HIS A 132 -3.87 -13.52 -9.70
CA HIS A 132 -3.49 -13.35 -11.12
C HIS A 132 -3.12 -11.91 -11.52
N THR A 133 -3.50 -10.89 -10.74
CA THR A 133 -3.10 -9.50 -11.01
C THR A 133 -1.61 -9.28 -10.75
N ILE A 134 -0.98 -10.10 -9.91
CA ILE A 134 0.43 -9.97 -9.55
C ILE A 134 1.30 -10.50 -10.69
N VAL A 135 1.98 -9.57 -11.36
CA VAL A 135 2.98 -9.89 -12.40
C VAL A 135 4.40 -9.88 -11.84
N GLU A 136 4.67 -9.09 -10.80
CA GLU A 136 6.01 -8.91 -10.21
C GLU A 136 6.55 -10.21 -9.59
N GLU A 137 7.68 -10.68 -10.12
CA GLU A 137 8.30 -11.95 -9.77
C GLU A 137 8.76 -12.01 -8.31
N LYS A 138 9.25 -10.90 -7.74
CA LYS A 138 9.60 -10.83 -6.31
C LYS A 138 8.38 -11.09 -5.42
N VAL A 139 7.22 -10.53 -5.77
CA VAL A 139 5.97 -10.71 -5.03
C VAL A 139 5.48 -12.15 -5.14
N LYS A 140 5.46 -12.72 -6.36
CA LYS A 140 5.11 -14.14 -6.57
C LYS A 140 5.99 -15.07 -5.71
N LYS A 141 7.31 -14.83 -5.70
CA LYS A 141 8.25 -15.61 -4.88
C LYS A 141 7.93 -15.48 -3.39
N LEU A 142 7.64 -14.28 -2.89
CA LEU A 142 7.26 -14.09 -1.49
C LEU A 142 5.97 -14.85 -1.13
N ILE A 143 4.93 -14.79 -1.97
CA ILE A 143 3.68 -15.53 -1.76
C ILE A 143 3.95 -17.04 -1.77
N LEU A 144 4.78 -17.53 -2.69
CA LEU A 144 5.21 -18.93 -2.69
C LEU A 144 5.91 -19.32 -1.38
N TYR A 145 6.76 -18.46 -0.82
CA TYR A 145 7.39 -18.70 0.49
C TYR A 145 6.35 -18.85 1.61
N LEU A 146 5.33 -17.99 1.66
CA LEU A 146 4.25 -18.08 2.64
C LEU A 146 3.44 -19.39 2.52
N ILE A 147 3.22 -19.88 1.29
CA ILE A 147 2.53 -21.15 1.05
C ILE A 147 3.41 -22.35 1.44
N LYS A 148 4.72 -22.27 1.18
CA LYS A 148 5.68 -23.33 1.52
C LYS A 148 5.93 -23.43 3.03
N HIS A 149 5.88 -22.31 3.73
CA HIS A 149 6.17 -22.18 5.16
C HIS A 149 5.06 -21.42 5.90
N PRO A 150 3.82 -21.95 5.92
CA PRO A 150 2.72 -21.26 6.56
C PRO A 150 2.90 -21.27 8.09
N PRO A 151 2.71 -20.12 8.78
CA PRO A 151 2.65 -20.09 10.23
C PRO A 151 1.61 -21.07 10.78
N LYS A 152 1.88 -21.70 11.93
CA LYS A 152 1.01 -22.77 12.48
C LYS A 152 -0.43 -22.30 12.74
N ASN A 153 -0.58 -21.05 13.15
CA ASN A 153 -1.83 -20.37 13.47
C ASN A 153 -2.58 -19.82 12.24
N VAL A 154 -2.06 -19.98 11.03
CA VAL A 154 -2.62 -19.35 9.82
C VAL A 154 -3.06 -20.38 8.79
N LYS A 155 -4.22 -20.13 8.16
CA LYS A 155 -4.63 -20.78 6.90
C LYS A 155 -4.70 -19.71 5.80
N PHE A 156 -4.02 -19.92 4.69
CA PHE A 156 -4.07 -19.02 3.55
C PHE A 156 -5.10 -19.49 2.52
N CYS A 157 -5.92 -18.58 2.02
CA CYS A 157 -6.88 -18.82 0.95
C CYS A 157 -6.62 -17.85 -0.20
N PHE A 158 -6.36 -18.38 -1.39
CA PHE A 158 -6.02 -17.61 -2.58
C PHE A 158 -7.14 -17.70 -3.62
N GLY A 159 -7.47 -16.58 -4.24
CA GLY A 159 -8.36 -16.50 -5.40
C GLY A 159 -7.59 -16.10 -6.65
N SER A 160 -7.69 -16.85 -7.74
CA SER A 160 -7.00 -16.53 -9.00
C SER A 160 -7.87 -16.84 -10.22
N ARG A 161 -7.58 -16.23 -11.37
CA ARG A 161 -8.13 -16.67 -12.67
C ARG A 161 -7.26 -17.74 -13.32
N GLU A 162 -6.02 -17.84 -12.89
CA GLU A 162 -5.03 -18.76 -13.42
C GLU A 162 -5.04 -20.07 -12.64
N THR A 163 -4.70 -21.16 -13.34
CA THR A 163 -4.58 -22.48 -12.73
C THR A 163 -3.45 -22.52 -11.70
N LEU A 164 -3.43 -23.56 -10.86
CA LEU A 164 -2.42 -23.72 -9.83
C LEU A 164 -1.00 -23.74 -10.44
N PRO A 165 -0.07 -22.85 -10.01
CA PRO A 165 1.31 -22.88 -10.46
C PRO A 165 1.97 -24.24 -10.24
N GLN A 166 2.81 -24.69 -11.18
CA GLN A 166 3.45 -26.01 -11.11
C GLN A 166 4.27 -26.20 -9.82
N ASP A 167 4.90 -25.14 -9.31
CA ASP A 167 5.66 -25.14 -8.06
C ASP A 167 4.84 -25.52 -6.82
N LEU A 168 3.50 -25.42 -6.90
CA LEU A 168 2.57 -25.74 -5.82
C LEU A 168 1.96 -27.15 -5.94
N LEU A 169 2.13 -27.84 -7.07
CA LEU A 169 1.64 -29.21 -7.27
C LEU A 169 2.15 -30.21 -6.21
N PRO A 170 3.43 -30.18 -5.78
CA PRO A 170 3.91 -31.08 -4.73
C PRO A 170 3.17 -30.89 -3.39
N PHE A 171 2.69 -29.67 -3.09
CA PHE A 171 1.95 -29.37 -1.87
C PHE A 171 0.51 -29.86 -1.93
N LYS A 172 -0.11 -29.78 -3.13
CA LYS A 172 -1.40 -30.41 -3.40
C LYS A 172 -1.32 -31.92 -3.21
N ILE A 173 -0.32 -32.58 -3.80
CA ILE A 173 -0.14 -34.04 -3.72
C ILE A 173 0.07 -34.50 -2.26
N LYS A 174 0.80 -33.71 -1.46
CA LYS A 174 1.03 -33.99 -0.03
C LYS A 174 -0.15 -33.66 0.88
N GLY A 175 -1.27 -33.14 0.35
CA GLY A 175 -2.44 -32.74 1.13
C GLY A 175 -2.27 -31.44 1.93
N ASN A 176 -1.21 -30.67 1.69
CA ASN A 176 -0.95 -29.39 2.36
C ASN A 176 -1.69 -28.22 1.68
N LEU A 177 -2.19 -28.42 0.46
CA LEU A 177 -2.93 -27.44 -0.34
C LEU A 177 -4.20 -28.07 -0.92
N ILE A 178 -5.34 -27.40 -0.76
CA ILE A 178 -6.60 -27.73 -1.45
C ILE A 178 -6.69 -26.90 -2.72
N GLU A 179 -7.07 -27.51 -3.84
CA GLU A 179 -7.40 -26.79 -5.07
C GLU A 179 -8.90 -26.92 -5.34
N LEU A 180 -9.57 -25.78 -5.53
CA LEU A 180 -10.95 -25.71 -6.03
C LEU A 180 -10.94 -25.04 -7.40
N THR A 181 -11.58 -25.68 -8.38
CA THR A 181 -11.61 -25.22 -9.77
C THR A 181 -12.99 -24.65 -10.10
N GLN A 182 -13.15 -24.17 -11.33
CA GLN A 182 -14.44 -23.70 -11.84
C GLN A 182 -15.55 -24.76 -11.77
N ASN A 183 -15.21 -26.06 -11.78
CA ASN A 183 -16.19 -27.14 -11.71
C ASN A 183 -16.87 -27.18 -10.34
N GLU A 184 -16.10 -27.02 -9.25
CA GLU A 184 -16.64 -26.94 -7.89
C GLU A 184 -17.39 -25.62 -7.64
N LEU A 185 -17.00 -24.55 -8.35
CA LEU A 185 -17.62 -23.23 -8.24
C LEU A 185 -18.92 -23.09 -9.04
N ALA A 186 -19.11 -23.90 -10.08
CA ALA A 186 -20.34 -23.91 -10.84
C ALA A 186 -21.54 -24.25 -9.94
N PHE A 187 -22.66 -23.57 -10.18
CA PHE A 187 -23.91 -23.86 -9.52
C PHE A 187 -24.47 -25.18 -10.02
N THR A 188 -24.89 -26.02 -9.08
CA THR A 188 -25.62 -27.24 -9.36
C THR A 188 -27.04 -26.92 -9.82
N ARG A 189 -27.73 -27.91 -10.40
CA ARG A 189 -29.14 -27.78 -10.82
C ARG A 189 -30.06 -27.41 -9.63
N GLU A 190 -29.80 -27.98 -8.46
CA GLU A 190 -30.54 -27.69 -7.23
C GLU A 190 -30.37 -26.23 -6.82
N GLU A 191 -29.14 -25.72 -6.88
CA GLU A 191 -28.82 -24.34 -6.53
C GLU A 191 -29.40 -23.33 -7.52
N ILE A 192 -29.40 -23.64 -8.81
CA ILE A 192 -30.06 -22.81 -9.83
C ILE A 192 -31.56 -22.74 -9.58
N THR A 193 -32.19 -23.88 -9.27
CA THR A 193 -33.62 -23.94 -8.94
C THR A 193 -33.93 -23.08 -7.72
N ASN A 194 -33.08 -23.11 -6.69
CA ASN A 194 -33.24 -22.26 -5.50
C ASN A 194 -33.08 -20.77 -5.82
N ILE A 195 -32.21 -20.40 -6.76
CA ILE A 195 -31.97 -19.00 -7.14
C ILE A 195 -33.11 -18.44 -8.00
N LEU A 196 -33.58 -19.23 -8.98
CA LEU A 196 -34.58 -18.80 -9.97
C LEU A 196 -36.03 -19.05 -9.50
N GLY A 197 -36.24 -19.94 -8.52
CA GLY A 197 -37.56 -20.32 -8.03
C GLY A 197 -38.29 -21.35 -8.91
N PHE A 198 -37.68 -21.80 -10.01
CA PHE A 198 -38.20 -22.85 -10.89
C PHE A 198 -37.05 -23.66 -11.49
N CYS A 199 -37.36 -24.88 -11.93
CA CYS A 199 -36.41 -25.75 -12.61
C CYS A 199 -36.60 -25.62 -14.12
N ASP A 200 -35.57 -25.11 -14.81
CA ASP A 200 -35.49 -25.13 -16.26
C ASP A 200 -34.15 -25.77 -16.65
N SER A 201 -34.23 -26.98 -17.22
CA SER A 201 -33.04 -27.73 -17.63
C SER A 201 -32.27 -27.02 -18.73
N SER A 202 -32.95 -26.24 -19.58
CA SER A 202 -32.32 -25.53 -20.68
C SER A 202 -31.32 -24.49 -20.16
N ILE A 203 -31.68 -23.73 -19.11
CA ILE A 203 -30.79 -22.73 -18.49
C ILE A 203 -29.51 -23.38 -17.95
N TYR A 204 -29.63 -24.55 -17.30
CA TYR A 204 -28.45 -25.29 -16.84
C TYR A 204 -27.58 -25.72 -18.02
N ASP A 205 -28.19 -26.31 -19.06
CA ASP A 205 -27.47 -26.83 -20.21
C ASP A 205 -26.76 -25.71 -20.99
N TYR A 206 -27.28 -24.47 -20.99
CA TYR A 206 -26.64 -23.31 -21.62
C TYR A 206 -25.54 -22.67 -20.78
N THR A 207 -25.73 -22.60 -19.47
CA THR A 207 -24.80 -21.89 -18.58
C THR A 207 -23.74 -22.80 -17.99
N GLU A 208 -23.97 -24.11 -18.03
CA GLU A 208 -23.19 -25.13 -17.31
C GLU A 208 -22.99 -24.75 -15.84
N GLY A 209 -23.99 -24.11 -15.22
CA GLY A 209 -23.91 -23.65 -13.83
C GLY A 209 -23.12 -22.36 -13.62
N TRP A 210 -22.71 -21.63 -14.66
CA TRP A 210 -21.92 -20.41 -14.51
C TRP A 210 -22.66 -19.34 -13.65
N PRO A 211 -22.19 -19.04 -12.43
CA PRO A 211 -22.91 -18.19 -11.47
C PRO A 211 -23.32 -16.83 -12.02
N LEU A 212 -22.43 -16.16 -12.74
CA LEU A 212 -22.73 -14.84 -13.30
C LEU A 212 -23.86 -14.89 -14.34
N ALA A 213 -23.85 -15.86 -15.25
CA ALA A 213 -24.94 -16.01 -16.22
C ALA A 213 -26.27 -16.31 -15.53
N ILE A 214 -26.27 -17.14 -14.49
CA ILE A 214 -27.48 -17.42 -13.70
C ILE A 214 -28.01 -16.15 -13.02
N CYS A 215 -27.13 -15.33 -12.44
CA CYS A 215 -27.53 -14.04 -11.88
C CYS A 215 -28.11 -13.09 -12.94
N PHE A 216 -27.54 -13.08 -14.14
CA PHE A 216 -28.09 -12.31 -15.27
C PHE A 216 -29.49 -12.80 -15.68
N PHE A 217 -29.69 -14.11 -15.80
CA PHE A 217 -31.01 -14.68 -16.08
C PHE A 217 -32.04 -14.26 -15.05
N LYS A 218 -31.67 -14.28 -13.76
CA LYS A 218 -32.52 -13.79 -12.68
C LYS A 218 -32.95 -12.34 -12.90
N VAL A 219 -32.01 -11.44 -13.21
CA VAL A 219 -32.32 -10.02 -13.47
C VAL A 219 -33.25 -9.86 -14.69
N LEU A 220 -33.05 -10.61 -15.77
CA LEU A 220 -33.92 -10.54 -16.96
C LEU A 220 -35.35 -11.02 -16.67
N LEU A 221 -35.48 -12.11 -15.91
CA LEU A 221 -36.76 -12.68 -15.52
C LEU A 221 -37.54 -11.75 -14.57
N GLU A 222 -36.87 -11.13 -13.61
CA GLU A 222 -37.45 -10.13 -12.71
C GLU A 222 -37.99 -8.90 -13.47
N ASN A 223 -37.41 -8.61 -14.64
CA ASN A 223 -37.86 -7.54 -15.54
C ASN A 223 -38.84 -8.01 -16.63
N SER A 224 -39.43 -9.21 -16.49
CA SER A 224 -40.49 -9.76 -17.36
C SER A 224 -40.14 -9.85 -18.85
N LYS A 225 -38.87 -10.06 -19.21
CA LYS A 225 -38.46 -10.28 -20.62
C LYS A 225 -38.50 -11.77 -21.01
N PRO A 226 -39.03 -12.10 -22.20
CA PRO A 226 -38.96 -13.47 -22.71
C PRO A 226 -37.53 -13.84 -23.08
N ILE A 227 -37.08 -15.00 -22.62
CA ILE A 227 -35.78 -15.60 -22.98
C ILE A 227 -35.92 -16.24 -24.37
N SER A 228 -35.97 -15.46 -25.44
CA SER A 228 -36.03 -15.99 -26.81
C SER A 228 -34.63 -16.23 -27.39
N ASN A 229 -34.36 -17.47 -27.83
CA ASN A 229 -33.19 -17.97 -28.58
C ASN A 229 -31.80 -17.54 -28.10
N ILE A 230 -31.41 -18.03 -26.92
CA ILE A 230 -30.01 -17.98 -26.43
C ILE A 230 -29.18 -19.20 -26.89
N SER A 231 -29.81 -20.16 -27.58
CA SER A 231 -29.28 -21.50 -27.91
C SER A 231 -28.10 -21.54 -28.91
N SER A 232 -27.53 -20.40 -29.33
CA SER A 232 -26.47 -20.31 -30.34
C SER A 232 -25.19 -19.57 -29.88
N TYR A 233 -25.13 -19.10 -28.63
CA TYR A 233 -24.04 -18.22 -28.17
C TYR A 233 -22.96 -18.97 -27.37
N SER A 234 -21.68 -18.67 -27.62
CA SER A 234 -20.57 -19.09 -26.75
C SER A 234 -20.61 -18.33 -25.41
N LYS A 235 -19.86 -18.77 -24.38
CA LYS A 235 -19.81 -18.08 -23.07
C LYS A 235 -19.42 -16.59 -23.18
N GLU A 236 -18.51 -16.24 -24.09
CA GLU A 236 -18.08 -14.86 -24.37
C GLU A 236 -19.16 -14.04 -25.08
N THR A 237 -19.87 -14.67 -26.02
CA THR A 237 -20.99 -14.01 -26.72
C THR A 237 -22.20 -13.87 -25.80
N LEU A 238 -22.45 -14.83 -24.91
CA LEU A 238 -23.48 -14.76 -23.86
C LEU A 238 -23.19 -13.59 -22.92
N TYR A 239 -21.94 -13.43 -22.46
CA TYR A 239 -21.56 -12.28 -21.64
C TYR A 239 -21.77 -10.95 -22.37
N THR A 240 -21.28 -10.84 -23.61
CA THR A 240 -21.42 -9.62 -24.42
C THR A 240 -22.89 -9.28 -24.66
N TYR A 241 -23.71 -10.29 -24.95
CA TYR A 241 -25.16 -10.14 -25.10
C TYR A 241 -25.81 -9.64 -23.80
N LEU A 242 -25.52 -10.28 -22.67
CA LEU A 242 -26.08 -9.94 -21.36
C LEU A 242 -25.65 -8.55 -20.88
N PHE A 243 -24.39 -8.17 -21.14
CA PHE A 243 -23.89 -6.81 -20.91
C PHE A 243 -24.66 -5.78 -21.75
N ASN A 244 -24.81 -6.04 -23.06
CA ASN A 244 -25.53 -5.16 -23.96
C ASN A 244 -27.00 -5.01 -23.58
N GLU A 245 -27.68 -6.10 -23.19
CA GLU A 245 -29.05 -6.05 -22.69
C GLU A 245 -29.16 -5.24 -21.39
N CYS A 246 -28.21 -5.37 -20.45
CA CYS A 246 -28.20 -4.57 -19.24
C CYS A 246 -28.02 -3.07 -19.53
N ILE A 247 -27.08 -2.72 -20.41
CA ILE A 247 -26.82 -1.32 -20.80
C ILE A 247 -27.98 -0.74 -21.62
N ALA A 248 -28.60 -1.52 -22.51
CA ALA A 248 -29.71 -1.08 -23.36
C ALA A 248 -30.95 -0.67 -22.55
N ASN A 249 -31.10 -1.18 -21.33
CA ASN A 249 -32.21 -0.84 -20.43
C ASN A 249 -31.93 0.40 -19.55
N LEU A 250 -30.76 1.03 -19.68
CA LEU A 250 -30.40 2.24 -18.94
C LEU A 250 -30.67 3.50 -19.76
N SER A 251 -30.95 4.61 -19.08
CA SER A 251 -31.03 5.90 -19.74
C SER A 251 -29.68 6.26 -20.37
N PRO A 252 -29.65 7.01 -21.49
CA PRO A 252 -28.39 7.47 -22.09
C PRO A 252 -27.48 8.19 -21.09
N ASP A 253 -28.08 8.93 -20.17
CA ASP A 253 -27.39 9.65 -19.09
C ASP A 253 -26.69 8.72 -18.08
N MET A 254 -27.30 7.58 -17.76
CA MET A 254 -26.73 6.57 -16.87
C MET A 254 -25.61 5.79 -17.57
N VAL A 255 -25.77 5.49 -18.86
CA VAL A 255 -24.72 4.85 -19.66
C VAL A 255 -23.49 5.74 -19.78
N ASP A 256 -23.68 7.04 -20.03
CA ASP A 256 -22.61 8.05 -20.02
C ASP A 256 -21.90 8.10 -18.66
N PHE A 257 -22.67 8.12 -17.57
CA PHE A 257 -22.13 8.09 -16.21
C PHE A 257 -21.28 6.84 -15.94
N LEU A 258 -21.78 5.65 -16.28
CA LEU A 258 -21.07 4.38 -16.09
C LEU A 258 -19.74 4.36 -16.85
N LYS A 259 -19.73 4.80 -18.13
CA LYS A 259 -18.52 4.85 -18.95
C LYS A 259 -17.46 5.79 -18.36
N LYS A 260 -17.87 7.00 -17.97
CA LYS A 260 -16.95 8.03 -17.46
C LYS A 260 -16.42 7.74 -16.07
N SER A 261 -17.21 7.07 -15.24
CA SER A 261 -16.81 6.73 -13.88
C SER A 261 -15.99 5.44 -13.79
N ALA A 262 -16.00 4.59 -14.82
CA ALA A 262 -15.32 3.29 -14.81
C ALA A 262 -13.79 3.38 -14.65
N CYS A 263 -13.18 4.53 -14.96
CA CYS A 263 -11.74 4.74 -14.78
C CYS A 263 -11.29 4.84 -13.32
N PHE A 264 -12.21 5.03 -12.37
CA PHE A 264 -11.91 5.05 -10.95
C PHE A 264 -12.11 3.67 -10.32
N ASP A 265 -11.24 3.28 -9.39
CA ASP A 265 -11.33 1.99 -8.69
C ASP A 265 -12.36 2.04 -7.55
N GLU A 266 -12.37 3.17 -6.82
CA GLU A 266 -13.38 3.52 -5.82
C GLU A 266 -14.18 4.73 -6.31
N LEU A 267 -15.50 4.61 -6.23
CA LEU A 267 -16.45 5.62 -6.67
C LEU A 267 -16.94 6.39 -5.44
N GLU A 268 -16.37 7.57 -5.22
CA GLU A 268 -16.81 8.50 -4.19
C GLU A 268 -17.75 9.53 -4.82
N ALA A 269 -18.98 9.63 -4.33
CA ALA A 269 -19.99 10.50 -4.92
C ALA A 269 -19.53 11.98 -4.99
N GLN A 270 -18.90 12.50 -3.94
CA GLN A 270 -18.42 13.88 -3.90
C GLN A 270 -17.32 14.14 -4.95
N MET A 271 -16.38 13.20 -5.10
CA MET A 271 -15.35 13.29 -6.14
C MET A 271 -15.96 13.21 -7.54
N LEU A 272 -16.91 12.30 -7.76
CA LEU A 272 -17.57 12.13 -9.05
C LEU A 272 -18.41 13.35 -9.43
N ASP A 273 -19.09 13.98 -8.47
CA ASP A 273 -19.88 15.19 -8.72
C ASP A 273 -18.99 16.29 -9.33
N GLU A 274 -17.80 16.51 -8.75
CA GLU A 274 -16.85 17.52 -9.22
C GLU A 274 -16.14 17.11 -10.52
N VAL A 275 -15.60 15.88 -10.57
CA VAL A 275 -14.78 15.41 -11.70
C VAL A 275 -15.62 15.21 -12.97
N LEU A 276 -16.81 14.65 -12.84
CA LEU A 276 -17.75 14.44 -13.95
C LEU A 276 -18.60 15.68 -14.25
N ASN A 277 -18.52 16.73 -13.41
CA ASN A 277 -19.40 17.90 -13.46
C ASN A 277 -20.89 17.49 -13.50
N LYS A 278 -21.26 16.59 -12.60
CA LYS A 278 -22.61 16.00 -12.49
C LYS A 278 -23.12 16.22 -11.07
N LYS A 279 -24.43 16.30 -10.90
CA LYS A 279 -25.05 16.38 -9.57
C LYS A 279 -25.70 15.05 -9.24
N ASP A 280 -25.86 14.79 -7.95
CA ASP A 280 -26.60 13.65 -7.43
C ASP A 280 -26.03 12.28 -7.86
N THR A 281 -24.71 12.18 -8.09
CA THR A 281 -24.07 10.90 -8.44
C THR A 281 -24.28 9.84 -7.36
N LYS A 282 -24.47 10.24 -6.11
CA LYS A 282 -24.87 9.34 -5.02
C LYS A 282 -26.19 8.61 -5.32
N LEU A 283 -27.21 9.32 -5.80
CA LEU A 283 -28.52 8.72 -6.13
C LEU A 283 -28.40 7.79 -7.34
N MET A 284 -27.54 8.13 -8.31
CA MET A 284 -27.24 7.23 -9.44
C MET A 284 -26.60 5.93 -8.96
N LEU A 285 -25.58 6.02 -8.11
CA LEU A 285 -24.91 4.85 -7.52
C LEU A 285 -25.86 4.01 -6.66
N GLU A 286 -26.70 4.64 -5.84
CA GLU A 286 -27.70 3.93 -5.03
C GLU A 286 -28.75 3.23 -5.90
N SER A 287 -29.18 3.85 -7.01
CA SER A 287 -30.06 3.21 -7.99
C SER A 287 -29.40 2.02 -8.70
N LEU A 288 -28.10 2.09 -9.00
CA LEU A 288 -27.36 0.97 -9.60
C LEU A 288 -27.28 -0.20 -8.61
N VAL A 289 -27.01 0.08 -7.34
CA VAL A 289 -26.97 -0.94 -6.28
C VAL A 289 -28.35 -1.56 -6.08
N SER A 290 -29.42 -0.76 -5.96
CA SER A 290 -30.77 -1.28 -5.67
C SER A 290 -31.35 -2.13 -6.81
N ARG A 291 -30.96 -1.84 -8.05
CA ARG A 291 -31.36 -2.59 -9.25
C ARG A 291 -30.41 -3.75 -9.57
N ASN A 292 -29.46 -4.04 -8.69
CA ASN A 292 -28.44 -5.08 -8.87
C ASN A 292 -27.62 -4.93 -10.18
N ILE A 293 -27.38 -3.69 -10.63
CA ILE A 293 -26.60 -3.38 -11.84
C ILE A 293 -25.11 -3.41 -11.49
N PHE A 294 -24.60 -4.62 -11.18
CA PHE A 294 -23.18 -4.96 -10.99
C PHE A 294 -22.34 -3.91 -10.23
N THR A 295 -22.98 -3.23 -9.28
CA THR A 295 -22.40 -2.15 -8.49
C THR A 295 -22.63 -2.51 -7.03
N VAL A 296 -21.58 -2.39 -6.23
CA VAL A 296 -21.61 -2.79 -4.83
C VAL A 296 -21.22 -1.60 -3.96
N LYS A 297 -21.91 -1.43 -2.84
CA LYS A 297 -21.57 -0.44 -1.81
C LYS A 297 -20.61 -1.04 -0.78
N THR A 298 -19.49 -0.37 -0.52
CA THR A 298 -18.47 -0.81 0.44
C THR A 298 -18.92 -0.54 1.88
N SER A 299 -18.20 -1.09 2.86
CA SER A 299 -18.43 -0.84 4.29
C SER A 299 -18.34 0.63 4.66
N GLU A 300 -17.42 1.37 4.03
CA GLU A 300 -17.14 2.79 4.27
C GLU A 300 -18.02 3.75 3.46
N GLY A 301 -18.96 3.21 2.67
CA GLY A 301 -19.94 4.00 1.93
C GLY A 301 -19.52 4.41 0.51
N PHE A 302 -18.35 3.98 0.04
CA PHE A 302 -17.93 4.08 -1.35
C PHE A 302 -18.63 3.04 -2.23
N TYR A 303 -18.48 3.16 -3.55
CA TYR A 303 -19.07 2.23 -4.51
C TYR A 303 -18.00 1.63 -5.41
N ARG A 304 -18.28 0.44 -5.96
CA ARG A 304 -17.38 -0.26 -6.89
C ARG A 304 -18.18 -1.04 -7.92
N TYR A 305 -17.72 -1.01 -9.16
CA TYR A 305 -18.21 -1.89 -10.21
C TYR A 305 -17.62 -3.31 -10.08
N HIS A 306 -18.42 -4.32 -10.39
CA HIS A 306 -17.91 -5.67 -10.56
C HIS A 306 -16.82 -5.67 -11.65
N ALA A 307 -15.72 -6.41 -11.43
CA ALA A 307 -14.51 -6.28 -12.26
C ALA A 307 -14.75 -6.46 -13.77
N LEU A 308 -15.58 -7.44 -14.16
CA LEU A 308 -15.96 -7.66 -15.56
C LEU A 308 -16.82 -6.52 -16.14
N PHE A 309 -17.73 -5.99 -15.33
CA PHE A 309 -18.58 -4.89 -15.75
C PHE A 309 -17.73 -3.63 -15.97
N ARG A 310 -16.81 -3.36 -15.04
CA ARG A 310 -15.83 -2.28 -15.16
C ARG A 310 -14.96 -2.42 -16.42
N SER A 311 -14.41 -3.60 -16.70
CA SER A 311 -13.57 -3.81 -17.89
C SER A 311 -14.34 -3.53 -19.17
N SER A 312 -15.58 -4.02 -19.29
CA SER A 312 -16.42 -3.75 -20.46
C SER A 312 -16.81 -2.28 -20.58
N LEU A 313 -17.02 -1.57 -19.47
CA LEU A 313 -17.25 -0.12 -19.50
C LEU A 313 -16.01 0.66 -19.96
N LEU A 314 -14.82 0.24 -19.53
CA LEU A 314 -13.54 0.82 -19.96
C LEU A 314 -13.29 0.60 -21.46
N ASP A 315 -13.64 -0.57 -22.00
CA ASP A 315 -13.53 -0.86 -23.44
C ASP A 315 -14.45 0.04 -24.28
N MET A 316 -15.58 0.49 -23.70
CA MET A 316 -16.52 1.41 -24.34
C MET A 316 -16.23 2.90 -24.09
N ALA A 317 -15.29 3.20 -23.18
CA ALA A 317 -14.96 4.57 -22.80
C ALA A 317 -14.00 5.21 -23.81
N ASP A 318 -14.15 6.51 -24.04
CA ASP A 318 -13.19 7.26 -24.82
C ASP A 318 -11.88 7.42 -24.03
N LYS A 319 -10.75 7.00 -24.62
CA LYS A 319 -9.45 7.01 -23.94
C LYS A 319 -8.95 8.42 -23.64
N ASN A 320 -9.25 9.39 -24.49
CA ASN A 320 -8.83 10.78 -24.27
C ASN A 320 -9.67 11.41 -23.15
N GLU A 321 -10.99 11.19 -23.16
CA GLU A 321 -11.87 11.62 -22.08
C GLU A 321 -11.48 10.98 -20.76
N THR A 322 -11.17 9.68 -20.76
CA THR A 322 -10.69 8.95 -19.58
C THR A 322 -9.43 9.59 -18.98
N SER A 323 -8.46 9.94 -19.81
CA SER A 323 -7.24 10.62 -19.38
C SER A 323 -7.55 12.00 -18.76
N ILE A 324 -8.44 12.78 -19.36
CA ILE A 324 -8.87 14.09 -18.84
C ILE A 324 -9.56 13.94 -17.48
N LEU A 325 -10.42 12.93 -17.32
CA LEU A 325 -11.12 12.65 -16.06
C LEU A 325 -10.15 12.24 -14.95
N MET A 326 -9.16 11.39 -15.26
CA MET A 326 -8.10 11.04 -14.32
C MET A 326 -7.28 12.28 -13.93
N GLN A 327 -6.93 13.18 -14.86
CA GLN A 327 -6.24 14.44 -14.54
C GLN A 327 -7.06 15.36 -13.61
N LYS A 328 -8.39 15.43 -13.81
CA LYS A 328 -9.28 16.16 -12.90
C LYS A 328 -9.29 15.51 -11.51
N ALA A 329 -9.37 14.18 -11.43
CA ALA A 329 -9.30 13.46 -10.17
C ALA A 329 -7.94 13.70 -9.47
N THR A 330 -6.84 13.74 -10.21
CA THR A 330 -5.52 14.11 -9.65
C THR A 330 -5.57 15.46 -8.96
N ARG A 331 -6.17 16.48 -9.59
CA ARG A 331 -6.32 17.83 -9.00
C ARG A 331 -7.21 17.82 -7.77
N TYR A 332 -8.35 17.16 -7.85
CA TYR A 332 -9.26 16.99 -6.72
C TYR A 332 -8.53 16.41 -5.50
N TYR A 333 -7.84 15.27 -5.67
CA TYR A 333 -7.11 14.64 -4.57
C TYR A 333 -5.90 15.46 -4.10
N PHE A 334 -5.23 16.19 -4.99
CA PHE A 334 -4.14 17.08 -4.63
C PHE A 334 -4.62 18.23 -3.72
N ASP A 335 -5.74 18.87 -4.08
CA ASP A 335 -6.31 19.99 -3.33
C ASP A 335 -6.83 19.54 -1.95
N HIS A 336 -7.28 18.28 -1.85
CA HIS A 336 -7.67 17.63 -0.59
C HIS A 336 -6.49 16.98 0.18
N LYS A 337 -5.23 17.22 -0.24
CA LYS A 337 -3.99 16.68 0.37
C LYS A 337 -3.90 15.15 0.40
N GLN A 338 -4.67 14.45 -0.43
CA GLN A 338 -4.60 13.00 -0.61
C GLN A 338 -3.54 12.66 -1.68
N TYR A 339 -2.28 12.98 -1.39
CA TYR A 339 -1.18 12.94 -2.36
C TYR A 339 -0.95 11.56 -2.99
N SER A 340 -1.12 10.48 -2.23
CA SER A 340 -1.01 9.12 -2.73
C SER A 340 -2.01 8.81 -3.85
N ARG A 341 -3.29 9.15 -3.63
CA ARG A 341 -4.35 8.97 -4.64
C ARG A 341 -4.14 9.90 -5.83
N ALA A 342 -3.72 11.14 -5.58
CA ALA A 342 -3.37 12.07 -6.65
C ALA A 342 -2.23 11.50 -7.52
N ALA A 343 -1.15 11.01 -6.92
CA ALA A 343 -0.01 10.46 -7.64
C ALA A 343 -0.39 9.24 -8.49
N LYS A 344 -1.25 8.34 -7.99
CA LYS A 344 -1.79 7.21 -8.76
C LYS A 344 -2.43 7.68 -10.06
N TYR A 345 -3.41 8.60 -9.98
CA TYR A 345 -4.08 9.11 -11.18
C TYR A 345 -3.15 9.96 -12.08
N ALA A 346 -2.15 10.65 -11.51
CA ALA A 346 -1.14 11.36 -12.29
C ALA A 346 -0.30 10.40 -13.14
N ILE A 347 0.12 9.26 -12.57
CA ILE A 347 0.88 8.22 -13.27
C ILE A 347 0.00 7.55 -14.33
N ASP A 348 -1.21 7.11 -13.97
CA ASP A 348 -2.13 6.41 -14.88
C ASP A 348 -2.52 7.28 -16.08
N SER A 349 -2.70 8.60 -15.86
CA SER A 349 -3.00 9.57 -16.92
C SER A 349 -1.77 10.15 -17.61
N LYS A 350 -0.55 9.78 -17.19
CA LYS A 350 0.75 10.31 -17.67
C LYS A 350 0.91 11.83 -17.50
N ASP A 351 0.26 12.42 -16.51
CA ASP A 351 0.44 13.83 -16.12
C ASP A 351 1.66 13.98 -15.19
N TYR A 352 2.85 13.82 -15.76
CA TYR A 352 4.11 13.91 -15.01
C TYR A 352 4.40 15.30 -14.47
N LYS A 353 3.78 16.35 -15.06
CA LYS A 353 3.91 17.72 -14.55
C LYS A 353 3.19 17.86 -13.21
N LEU A 354 2.02 17.25 -13.06
CA LEU A 354 1.32 17.25 -11.78
C LEU A 354 1.96 16.28 -10.79
N LEU A 355 2.49 15.13 -11.24
CA LEU A 355 3.30 14.23 -10.40
C LEU A 355 4.52 14.94 -9.81
N HIS A 356 5.23 15.72 -10.62
CA HIS A 356 6.35 16.57 -10.18
C HIS A 356 5.93 17.51 -9.05
N LYS A 357 4.80 18.20 -9.20
CA LYS A 357 4.25 19.09 -8.16
C LYS A 357 3.88 18.32 -6.90
N ILE A 358 3.27 17.14 -7.03
CA ILE A 358 2.92 16.26 -5.91
C ILE A 358 4.16 15.89 -5.10
N ILE A 359 5.19 15.37 -5.76
CA ILE A 359 6.45 14.97 -5.10
C ILE A 359 7.04 16.14 -4.33
N LEU A 360 7.25 17.29 -4.99
CA LEU A 360 7.86 18.45 -4.34
C LEU A 360 7.06 18.98 -3.13
N THR A 361 5.74 18.78 -3.14
CA THR A 361 4.86 19.19 -2.05
C THR A 361 5.01 18.29 -0.82
N CYS A 362 5.20 16.98 -1.00
CA CYS A 362 5.04 16.00 0.09
C CYS A 362 6.25 15.11 0.39
N TYR A 363 7.32 15.10 -0.43
CA TYR A 363 8.40 14.11 -0.27
C TYR A 363 9.08 14.12 1.11
N ARG A 364 9.24 15.31 1.73
CA ARG A 364 9.86 15.43 3.06
C ARG A 364 9.02 14.73 4.12
N ASP A 365 7.71 14.88 4.07
CA ASP A 365 6.80 14.26 5.03
C ASP A 365 6.65 12.76 4.76
N TYR A 366 6.71 12.35 3.49
CA TYR A 366 6.76 10.94 3.12
C TYR A 366 8.04 10.25 3.61
N ILE A 367 9.20 10.91 3.51
CA ILE A 367 10.46 10.42 4.08
C ILE A 367 10.36 10.30 5.60
N LYS A 368 9.84 11.32 6.29
CA LYS A 368 9.67 11.29 7.76
C LYS A 368 8.73 10.17 8.19
N ALA A 369 7.66 9.94 7.44
CA ALA A 369 6.69 8.88 7.68
C ALA A 369 7.15 7.49 7.22
N GLY A 370 8.36 7.35 6.67
CA GLY A 370 8.90 6.07 6.19
C GLY A 370 8.22 5.53 4.92
N ASN A 371 7.44 6.34 4.20
CA ASN A 371 6.72 5.96 2.97
C ASN A 371 7.68 5.92 1.75
N PHE A 372 8.80 5.20 1.87
CA PHE A 372 9.84 5.12 0.85
C PHE A 372 9.38 4.35 -0.39
N SER A 373 8.51 3.35 -0.23
CA SER A 373 7.95 2.55 -1.33
C SER A 373 7.21 3.42 -2.34
N GLU A 374 6.28 4.25 -1.88
CA GLU A 374 5.54 5.19 -2.73
C GLU A 374 6.45 6.18 -3.45
N LEU A 375 7.39 6.81 -2.74
CA LEU A 375 8.35 7.71 -3.36
C LEU A 375 9.18 7.01 -4.44
N GLY A 376 9.60 5.77 -4.19
CA GLY A 376 10.30 4.93 -5.16
C GLY A 376 9.51 4.74 -6.45
N ILE A 377 8.20 4.43 -6.35
CA ILE A 377 7.31 4.31 -7.51
C ILE A 377 7.23 5.64 -8.27
N TRP A 378 7.05 6.75 -7.56
CA TRP A 378 6.87 8.06 -8.20
C TRP A 378 8.13 8.55 -8.91
N PHE A 379 9.30 8.39 -8.29
CA PHE A 379 10.57 8.73 -8.93
C PHE A 379 10.87 7.83 -10.13
N LYS A 380 10.56 6.53 -10.04
CA LYS A 380 10.70 5.61 -11.19
C LYS A 380 9.80 6.02 -12.35
N ALA A 381 8.55 6.40 -12.08
CA ALA A 381 7.63 6.87 -13.11
C ALA A 381 8.13 8.15 -13.81
N LEU A 382 8.79 9.06 -13.08
CA LEU A 382 9.44 10.23 -13.67
C LEU A 382 10.68 9.87 -14.51
N ASP A 383 11.50 8.93 -14.04
CA ASP A 383 12.68 8.45 -14.77
C ASP A 383 12.29 7.80 -16.10
N ASP A 384 11.30 6.91 -16.08
CA ASP A 384 10.78 6.21 -17.26
C ASP A 384 10.21 7.18 -18.30
N ALA A 385 9.67 8.32 -17.84
CA ALA A 385 9.15 9.39 -18.69
C ALA A 385 10.23 10.33 -19.25
N SER A 386 11.50 10.16 -18.87
CA SER A 386 12.63 10.99 -19.33
C SER A 386 12.39 12.49 -19.14
N VAL A 387 11.72 12.86 -18.04
CA VAL A 387 11.41 14.26 -17.71
C VAL A 387 12.72 15.02 -17.47
N VAL A 388 12.81 16.25 -17.99
CA VAL A 388 13.98 17.12 -17.81
C VAL A 388 14.27 17.30 -16.32
N ALA A 389 15.52 17.10 -15.93
CA ALA A 389 15.93 17.11 -14.53
C ALA A 389 15.93 18.54 -13.94
N ASP A 390 14.88 18.86 -13.18
CA ASP A 390 14.80 20.04 -12.31
C ASP A 390 15.67 19.82 -11.05
N PRO A 391 16.54 20.79 -10.65
CA PRO A 391 17.31 20.69 -9.40
C PRO A 391 16.47 20.34 -8.17
N LEU A 392 15.22 20.82 -8.08
CA LEU A 392 14.32 20.50 -6.96
C LEU A 392 14.02 19.01 -6.89
N ILE A 393 13.71 18.37 -8.02
CA ILE A 393 13.45 16.92 -8.07
C ILE A 393 14.72 16.13 -7.86
N LEU A 394 15.86 16.57 -8.38
CA LEU A 394 17.13 15.90 -8.16
C LEU A 394 17.52 15.89 -6.68
N VAL A 395 17.31 16.99 -5.96
CA VAL A 395 17.51 17.03 -4.50
C VAL A 395 16.52 16.14 -3.78
N ALA A 396 15.22 16.18 -4.13
CA ALA A 396 14.21 15.32 -3.52
C ALA A 396 14.54 13.82 -3.72
N LYS A 397 14.97 13.45 -4.93
CA LYS A 397 15.40 12.09 -5.26
C LYS A 397 16.69 11.71 -4.54
N GLY A 398 17.67 12.61 -4.48
CA GLY A 398 18.92 12.42 -3.74
C GLY A 398 18.69 12.24 -2.23
N ALA A 399 17.77 13.02 -1.66
CA ALA A 399 17.33 12.90 -0.28
C ALA A 399 16.73 11.51 -0.03
N TYR A 400 15.72 11.11 -0.82
CA TYR A 400 15.10 9.79 -0.79
C TYR A 400 16.16 8.66 -0.88
N LEU A 401 17.01 8.70 -1.91
CA LEU A 401 18.06 7.69 -2.14
C LEU A 401 19.04 7.61 -0.97
N SER A 402 19.40 8.74 -0.35
CA SER A 402 20.28 8.78 0.81
C SER A 402 19.66 8.16 2.06
N PHE A 403 18.34 8.27 2.24
CA PHE A 403 17.61 7.68 3.36
C PHE A 403 17.51 6.17 3.24
N ILE A 404 17.31 5.67 2.03
CA ILE A 404 17.23 4.22 1.77
C ILE A 404 18.60 3.54 1.65
N GLY A 405 19.68 4.31 1.79
CA GLY A 405 21.06 3.83 1.76
C GLY A 405 21.68 3.65 0.37
N ASN A 406 21.01 4.09 -0.71
CA ASN A 406 21.57 4.05 -2.07
C ASN A 406 22.47 5.27 -2.31
N PHE A 407 23.61 5.31 -1.63
CA PHE A 407 24.50 6.49 -1.61
C PHE A 407 25.14 6.80 -2.96
N VAL A 408 25.34 5.80 -3.83
CA VAL A 408 25.93 6.01 -5.17
C VAL A 408 24.97 6.83 -6.04
N GLN A 409 23.72 6.40 -6.15
CA GLN A 409 22.72 7.13 -6.93
C GLN A 409 22.33 8.45 -6.25
N ALA A 410 22.31 8.49 -4.91
CA ALA A 410 22.12 9.74 -4.18
C ALA A 410 23.19 10.77 -4.55
N ASN A 411 24.47 10.37 -4.56
CA ASN A 411 25.57 11.27 -4.95
C ASN A 411 25.39 11.77 -6.38
N ALA A 412 25.07 10.88 -7.31
CA ALA A 412 24.86 11.26 -8.72
C ALA A 412 23.73 12.30 -8.88
N CYS A 413 22.61 12.13 -8.17
CA CYS A 413 21.52 13.09 -8.19
C CYS A 413 21.95 14.45 -7.62
N LEU A 414 22.66 14.45 -6.48
CA LEU A 414 23.11 15.67 -5.81
C LEU A 414 24.19 16.42 -6.62
N GLU A 415 25.14 15.70 -7.22
CA GLU A 415 26.17 16.30 -8.09
C GLU A 415 25.58 16.88 -9.38
N ALA A 416 24.52 16.27 -9.92
CA ALA A 416 23.78 16.84 -11.04
C ALA A 416 22.96 18.08 -10.63
N ALA A 417 22.44 18.11 -9.40
CA ALA A 417 21.59 19.21 -8.93
C ALA A 417 22.38 20.48 -8.61
N ILE A 418 23.51 20.36 -7.90
CA ILE A 418 24.26 21.51 -7.33
C ILE A 418 24.63 22.57 -8.39
N PRO A 419 25.15 22.21 -9.59
CA PRO A 419 25.50 23.20 -10.61
C PRO A 419 24.29 23.93 -11.23
N LEU A 420 23.08 23.38 -11.07
CA LEU A 420 21.84 23.93 -11.63
C LEU A 420 21.09 24.85 -10.65
N MET A 421 21.56 24.96 -9.41
CA MET A 421 20.92 25.78 -8.39
C MET A 421 21.25 27.26 -8.57
N ASN A 422 20.27 28.14 -8.35
CA ASN A 422 20.51 29.56 -8.27
C ASN A 422 21.11 29.92 -6.90
N GLU A 423 21.94 30.96 -6.83
CA GLU A 423 22.53 31.44 -5.57
C GLU A 423 21.48 31.85 -4.50
N ASN A 424 20.26 32.14 -4.94
CA ASN A 424 19.15 32.54 -4.09
C ASN A 424 18.42 31.35 -3.42
N ASP A 425 18.63 30.12 -3.87
CA ASP A 425 17.93 28.92 -3.35
C ASP A 425 18.65 28.32 -2.13
N LYS A 426 18.94 29.17 -1.13
CA LYS A 426 19.73 28.80 0.06
C LYS A 426 19.19 27.54 0.74
N LEU A 427 17.88 27.44 0.95
CA LEU A 427 17.28 26.26 1.58
C LEU A 427 17.50 24.97 0.79
N LEU A 428 17.37 25.02 -0.53
CA LEU A 428 17.59 23.87 -1.40
C LEU A 428 19.06 23.43 -1.39
N TYR A 429 19.97 24.40 -1.42
CA TYR A 429 21.40 24.15 -1.31
C TYR A 429 21.74 23.45 0.01
N PHE A 430 21.25 23.97 1.14
CA PHE A 430 21.49 23.34 2.44
C PHE A 430 20.97 21.91 2.48
N GLU A 431 19.75 21.67 1.98
CA GLU A 431 19.19 20.32 1.94
C GLU A 431 20.04 19.36 1.10
N ALA A 432 20.47 19.80 -0.09
CA ALA A 432 21.35 19.01 -0.93
C ALA A 432 22.69 18.67 -0.24
N MET A 433 23.29 19.66 0.44
CA MET A 433 24.57 19.48 1.10
C MET A 433 24.47 18.65 2.39
N ILE A 434 23.34 18.70 3.12
CA ILE A 434 23.04 17.79 4.25
C ILE A 434 23.07 16.34 3.77
N HIS A 435 22.37 16.05 2.66
CA HIS A 435 22.36 14.71 2.08
C HIS A 435 23.72 14.33 1.48
N LYS A 436 24.46 15.28 0.92
CA LYS A 436 25.84 15.06 0.45
C LYS A 436 26.78 14.72 1.61
N ALA A 437 26.66 15.38 2.76
CA ALA A 437 27.41 15.03 3.96
C ALA A 437 27.10 13.60 4.41
N ARG A 438 25.82 13.19 4.34
CA ARG A 438 25.42 11.80 4.63
C ARG A 438 26.01 10.79 3.66
N VAL A 439 26.06 11.10 2.36
CA VAL A 439 26.75 10.29 1.36
C VAL A 439 28.24 10.18 1.69
N LEU A 440 28.91 11.31 1.96
CA LEU A 440 30.34 11.34 2.25
C LEU A 440 30.71 10.48 3.46
N ARG A 441 29.92 10.48 4.55
CA ARG A 441 30.23 9.67 5.73
C ARG A 441 30.18 8.17 5.43
N ASN A 442 29.27 7.73 4.56
CA ASN A 442 29.02 6.31 4.29
C ASN A 442 29.87 5.77 3.14
N PHE A 443 30.32 6.64 2.23
CA PHE A 443 31.02 6.24 1.00
C PHE A 443 32.48 6.69 0.95
N VAL A 444 32.87 7.75 1.66
CA VAL A 444 34.21 8.36 1.56
C VAL A 444 34.93 8.39 2.90
N SER A 445 34.56 9.30 3.80
CA SER A 445 35.14 9.42 5.14
C SER A 445 34.31 10.35 6.04
N PHE A 446 34.41 10.14 7.36
CA PHE A 446 33.86 11.05 8.35
C PHE A 446 34.50 12.45 8.28
N GLU A 447 35.79 12.55 7.95
CA GLU A 447 36.52 13.82 7.91
C GLU A 447 35.98 14.76 6.83
N GLN A 448 35.80 14.27 5.60
CA GLN A 448 35.24 15.09 4.52
C GLN A 448 33.78 15.48 4.78
N SER A 449 33.00 14.57 5.37
CA SER A 449 31.63 14.86 5.80
C SER A 449 31.60 15.96 6.86
N ASN A 450 32.47 15.88 7.88
CA ASN A 450 32.57 16.90 8.92
C ASN A 450 33.02 18.25 8.38
N LYS A 451 34.03 18.27 7.51
CA LYS A 451 34.47 19.52 6.86
C LYS A 451 33.32 20.22 6.14
N LEU A 452 32.53 19.45 5.37
CA LEU A 452 31.37 20.00 4.69
C LEU A 452 30.32 20.54 5.67
N LEU A 453 30.05 19.81 6.76
CA LEU A 453 29.09 20.25 7.78
C LEU A 453 29.55 21.51 8.51
N ASP A 454 30.86 21.66 8.74
CA ASP A 454 31.43 22.88 9.32
C ASP A 454 31.23 24.09 8.41
N GLU A 455 31.49 23.94 7.11
CA GLU A 455 31.21 24.98 6.12
C GLU A 455 29.72 25.36 6.07
N LEU A 456 28.80 24.40 6.28
CA LEU A 456 27.37 24.69 6.35
C LEU A 456 26.99 25.41 7.65
N ILE A 457 27.56 25.01 8.79
CA ILE A 457 27.30 25.63 10.09
C ILE A 457 27.72 27.10 10.08
N GLU A 458 28.85 27.44 9.43
CA GLU A 458 29.31 28.82 9.27
C GLU A 458 28.37 29.68 8.41
N LYS A 459 27.65 29.06 7.46
CA LYS A 459 26.73 29.75 6.53
C LYS A 459 25.30 29.93 7.08
N LEU A 460 24.99 29.40 8.27
CA LEU A 460 23.66 29.51 8.88
C LEU A 460 23.39 30.95 9.34
N ASP A 461 22.24 31.51 8.93
CA ASP A 461 21.81 32.84 9.39
C ASP A 461 21.31 32.80 10.85
N ASN A 462 20.64 31.71 11.21
CA ASN A 462 20.16 31.44 12.55
C ASN A 462 20.72 30.09 13.01
N SER A 463 21.31 30.06 14.20
CA SER A 463 21.88 28.83 14.78
C SER A 463 20.92 28.11 15.75
N ALA A 464 19.65 28.48 15.78
CA ALA A 464 18.65 27.94 16.69
C ALA A 464 17.32 27.56 16.02
N ASP A 465 17.28 27.40 14.69
CA ASP A 465 16.10 26.98 13.94
C ASP A 465 16.18 25.50 13.49
N GLU A 466 15.14 25.02 12.80
CA GLU A 466 15.04 23.64 12.33
C GLU A 466 16.10 23.29 11.27
N LEU A 467 16.56 24.29 10.50
CA LEU A 467 17.64 24.11 9.53
C LEU A 467 18.97 23.88 10.24
N ALA A 468 19.27 24.71 11.25
CA ALA A 468 20.45 24.53 12.10
C ALA A 468 20.46 23.15 12.76
N TYR A 469 19.32 22.69 13.26
CA TYR A 469 19.18 21.33 13.76
C TYR A 469 19.52 20.28 12.71
N SER A 470 18.95 20.39 11.50
CA SER A 470 19.13 19.43 10.42
C SER A 470 20.60 19.32 9.95
N VAL A 471 21.37 20.41 10.02
CA VAL A 471 22.81 20.39 9.74
C VAL A 471 23.58 19.77 10.92
N VAL A 472 23.35 20.27 12.14
CA VAL A 472 24.18 19.88 13.30
C VAL A 472 23.92 18.44 13.73
N ILE A 473 22.71 17.91 13.57
CA ILE A 473 22.41 16.51 13.90
C ILE A 473 23.25 15.54 13.04
N GLU A 474 23.44 15.85 11.76
CA GLU A 474 24.31 15.06 10.88
C GLU A 474 25.78 15.12 11.32
N LYS A 475 26.24 16.22 11.94
CA LYS A 475 27.60 16.30 12.54
C LYS A 475 27.68 15.49 13.82
N LEU A 476 26.69 15.59 14.70
CA LEU A 476 26.62 14.79 15.93
C LEU A 476 26.66 13.29 15.65
N TYR A 477 26.03 12.84 14.57
CA TYR A 477 26.12 11.46 14.09
C TYR A 477 27.54 11.04 13.74
N ASN A 478 28.22 11.86 12.93
CA ASN A 478 29.61 11.58 12.54
C ASN A 478 30.50 11.48 13.78
N LEU A 479 30.38 12.42 14.70
CA LEU A 479 31.18 12.42 15.93
C LEU A 479 30.89 11.19 16.80
N CYS A 480 29.62 10.79 16.95
CA CYS A 480 29.28 9.59 17.70
C CYS A 480 29.84 8.32 17.06
N TRP A 481 29.64 8.14 15.75
CA TRP A 481 30.09 6.94 15.03
C TRP A 481 31.61 6.89 14.85
N ASN A 482 32.28 8.04 14.82
CA ASN A 482 33.73 8.14 14.82
C ASN A 482 34.34 8.16 16.25
N SER A 483 33.56 7.79 17.28
CA SER A 483 33.98 7.71 18.69
C SER A 483 34.48 9.02 19.32
N GLN A 484 34.18 10.18 18.72
CA GLN A 484 34.47 11.52 19.25
C GLN A 484 33.36 11.98 20.21
N ILE A 485 33.08 11.18 21.24
CA ILE A 485 31.87 11.33 22.08
C ILE A 485 31.89 12.62 22.91
N ASP A 486 33.04 13.05 23.41
CA ASP A 486 33.14 14.29 24.21
C ASP A 486 32.95 15.55 23.36
N GLU A 487 33.41 15.52 22.11
CA GLU A 487 33.15 16.59 21.14
C GLU A 487 31.65 16.65 20.78
N ALA A 488 31.03 15.49 20.52
CA ALA A 488 29.59 15.40 20.29
C ALA A 488 28.78 15.95 21.47
N TYR A 489 29.16 15.60 22.71
CA TYR A 489 28.50 16.08 23.91
C TYR A 489 28.64 17.60 24.07
N THR A 490 29.84 18.14 23.83
CA THR A 490 30.11 19.58 23.92
C THR A 490 29.30 20.36 22.87
N LEU A 491 29.29 19.88 21.62
CA LEU A 491 28.52 20.49 20.54
C LEU A 491 27.01 20.46 20.84
N ALA A 492 26.46 19.32 21.27
CA ALA A 492 25.05 19.22 21.61
C ALA A 492 24.65 20.17 22.74
N ARG A 493 25.47 20.28 23.79
CA ARG A 493 25.22 21.22 24.90
C ARG A 493 25.26 22.68 24.45
N HIS A 494 26.25 23.05 23.64
CA HIS A 494 26.35 24.40 23.07
C HIS A 494 25.10 24.77 22.26
N MET A 495 24.59 23.85 21.45
CA MET A 495 23.36 24.07 20.69
C MET A 495 22.12 24.18 21.58
N ILE A 496 22.01 23.36 22.63
CA ILE A 496 20.92 23.46 23.61
C ILE A 496 20.91 24.83 24.29
N GLU A 497 22.08 25.33 24.69
CA GLU A 497 22.24 26.64 25.32
C GLU A 497 21.89 27.78 24.34
N LYS A 498 22.35 27.69 23.09
CA LYS A 498 21.97 28.62 22.02
C LYS A 498 20.46 28.65 21.77
N CYS A 499 19.82 27.49 21.65
CA CYS A 499 18.37 27.41 21.42
C CYS A 499 17.59 27.95 22.62
N ALA A 500 18.05 27.71 23.84
CA ALA A 500 17.46 28.28 25.04
C ALA A 500 17.54 29.82 25.05
N ASN A 501 18.72 30.38 24.71
CA ASN A 501 18.93 31.83 24.64
C ASN A 501 18.08 32.49 23.54
N ALA A 502 17.87 31.79 22.42
CA ALA A 502 17.01 32.24 21.33
C ALA A 502 15.51 32.04 21.60
N GLY A 503 15.13 31.40 22.73
CA GLY A 503 13.74 31.09 23.06
C GLY A 503 13.11 29.97 22.23
N ASN A 504 13.88 29.25 21.40
CA ASN A 504 13.38 28.14 20.59
C ASN A 504 13.35 26.83 21.40
N ILE A 505 12.31 26.68 22.22
CA ILE A 505 12.13 25.52 23.10
C ILE A 505 11.99 24.22 22.30
N LYS A 506 11.38 24.27 21.11
CA LYS A 506 11.16 23.12 20.23
C LYS A 506 12.49 22.50 19.79
N VAL A 507 13.33 23.28 19.11
CA VAL A 507 14.63 22.80 18.62
C VAL A 507 15.58 22.45 19.77
N LYS A 508 15.51 23.18 20.89
CA LYS A 508 16.23 22.83 22.12
C LYS A 508 15.91 21.40 22.56
N ARG A 509 14.63 21.02 22.62
CA ARG A 509 14.19 19.68 23.02
C ARG A 509 14.69 18.60 22.07
N TRP A 510 14.78 18.91 20.77
CA TRP A 510 15.32 17.98 19.78
C TRP A 510 16.79 17.63 20.05
N PHE A 511 17.63 18.63 20.35
CA PHE A 511 19.01 18.36 20.77
C PHE A 511 19.10 17.66 22.13
N GLU A 512 18.25 18.02 23.10
CA GLU A 512 18.17 17.32 24.38
C GLU A 512 17.81 15.84 24.20
N ARG A 513 16.93 15.52 23.24
CA ARG A 513 16.57 14.13 22.91
C ARG A 513 17.79 13.36 22.44
N TYR A 514 18.59 13.93 21.55
CA TYR A 514 19.77 13.25 21.02
C TYR A 514 20.89 13.02 22.05
N LEU A 515 20.85 13.71 23.21
CA LEU A 515 21.73 13.37 24.33
C LEU A 515 21.55 11.94 24.84
N CYS A 516 20.40 11.28 24.58
CA CYS A 516 20.25 9.87 24.93
C CYS A 516 21.30 9.00 24.22
N THR A 517 21.44 9.18 22.90
CA THR A 517 22.41 8.45 22.06
C THR A 517 23.84 8.77 22.48
N ILE A 518 24.17 10.05 22.70
CA ILE A 518 25.51 10.46 23.14
C ILE A 518 25.85 9.84 24.51
N CYS A 519 24.90 9.86 25.46
CA CYS A 519 25.09 9.27 26.79
C CYS A 519 25.24 7.74 26.71
N PHE A 520 24.52 7.09 25.81
CA PHE A 520 24.66 5.66 25.55
C PHE A 520 26.08 5.32 25.08
N PHE A 521 26.59 6.00 24.06
CA PHE A 521 27.96 5.79 23.56
C PHE A 521 29.02 6.16 24.61
N LYS A 522 28.73 7.11 25.51
CA LYS A 522 29.59 7.44 26.66
C LYS A 522 29.57 6.36 27.77
N GLY A 523 28.69 5.36 27.67
CA GLY A 523 28.55 4.29 28.67
C GLY A 523 27.62 4.64 29.84
N ASN A 524 26.87 5.74 29.80
CA ASN A 524 25.97 6.17 30.87
C ASN A 524 24.51 5.82 30.54
N MET A 525 24.14 4.57 30.80
CA MET A 525 22.79 4.03 30.50
C MET A 525 21.68 4.78 31.24
N LYS A 526 21.91 5.15 32.51
CA LYS A 526 20.93 5.92 33.31
C LYS A 526 20.61 7.27 32.68
N LYS A 527 21.64 8.02 32.25
CA LYS A 527 21.43 9.30 31.56
C LYS A 527 20.81 9.12 30.18
N SER A 528 21.16 8.04 29.46
CA SER A 528 20.53 7.72 28.18
C SER A 528 19.01 7.59 28.32
N VAL A 529 18.56 6.73 29.25
CA VAL A 529 17.14 6.54 29.56
C VAL A 529 16.50 7.85 30.02
N TYR A 530 17.13 8.59 30.94
CA TYR A 530 16.59 9.86 31.45
C TYR A 530 16.29 10.88 30.34
N TYR A 531 17.22 11.12 29.42
CA TYR A 531 17.00 12.08 28.33
C TYR A 531 15.93 11.62 27.35
N TYR A 532 15.76 10.31 27.21
CA TYR A 532 14.68 9.75 26.42
C TYR A 532 13.33 9.95 27.12
N GLU A 533 13.18 9.46 28.35
CA GLU A 533 11.93 9.55 29.12
C GLU A 533 11.46 10.99 29.33
N LYS A 534 12.39 11.93 29.57
CA LYS A 534 12.10 13.37 29.75
C LYS A 534 11.31 13.99 28.58
N LEU A 535 11.38 13.38 27.39
CA LEU A 535 10.84 13.92 26.15
C LEU A 535 9.84 12.95 25.48
N LEU A 536 9.22 12.06 26.26
CA LEU A 536 8.11 11.24 25.80
C LEU A 536 6.81 12.04 25.61
N ASP A 537 6.70 13.21 26.25
CA ASP A 537 5.55 14.12 26.12
C ASP A 537 5.61 15.03 24.86
N LEU A 538 6.50 14.75 23.91
CA LEU A 538 6.49 15.44 22.62
C LEU A 538 5.22 15.05 21.84
N ASN A 539 4.69 15.98 21.04
CA ASN A 539 3.56 15.67 20.17
C ASN A 539 3.96 14.63 19.11
N GLU A 540 2.96 13.95 18.54
CA GLU A 540 3.16 12.84 17.60
C GLU A 540 3.98 13.26 16.37
N ASP A 541 3.76 14.47 15.84
CA ASP A 541 4.51 15.00 14.70
C ASP A 541 6.02 15.16 14.99
N GLU A 542 6.38 15.64 16.19
CA GLU A 542 7.77 15.76 16.61
C GLU A 542 8.39 14.40 16.91
N GLN A 543 7.62 13.47 17.48
CA GLN A 543 8.09 12.09 17.68
C GLN A 543 8.40 11.42 16.35
N ASN A 544 7.52 11.56 15.36
CA ASN A 544 7.72 11.04 14.00
C ASN A 544 8.95 11.68 13.34
N PHE A 545 9.11 13.01 13.45
CA PHE A 545 10.29 13.70 12.92
C PHE A 545 11.60 13.19 13.54
N LEU A 546 11.65 13.01 14.86
CA LEU A 546 12.84 12.54 15.58
C LEU A 546 13.04 11.02 15.49
N GLY A 547 11.99 10.27 15.15
CA GLY A 547 12.03 8.82 14.97
C GLY A 547 13.01 8.40 13.86
N VAL A 548 13.19 9.26 12.86
CA VAL A 548 14.18 9.11 11.78
C VAL A 548 15.62 8.96 12.29
N HIS A 549 15.88 9.38 13.54
CA HIS A 549 17.19 9.31 14.17
C HIS A 549 17.46 8.00 14.93
N SER A 550 16.49 7.07 14.94
CA SER A 550 16.59 5.73 15.56
C SER A 550 17.09 5.72 17.00
N THR A 551 16.80 6.79 17.75
CA THR A 551 17.24 6.97 19.14
C THR A 551 16.71 5.88 20.07
N ALA A 552 15.53 5.33 19.77
CA ALA A 552 14.86 4.29 20.56
C ALA A 552 15.68 3.01 20.70
N ILE A 553 16.44 2.61 19.67
CA ILE A 553 17.24 1.38 19.69
C ILE A 553 18.30 1.43 20.81
N TYR A 554 18.96 2.58 20.97
CA TYR A 554 19.96 2.78 22.01
C TYR A 554 19.35 2.75 23.40
N VAL A 555 18.10 3.19 23.54
CA VAL A 555 17.40 3.24 24.83
C VAL A 555 16.82 1.89 25.20
N ALA A 556 16.24 1.15 24.25
CA ALA A 556 15.89 -0.25 24.45
C ALA A 556 17.11 -1.05 24.93
N LYS A 557 18.28 -0.82 24.30
CA LYS A 557 19.54 -1.43 24.74
C LYS A 557 19.97 -0.97 26.14
N ALA A 558 19.81 0.32 26.46
CA ALA A 558 20.09 0.85 27.79
C ALA A 558 19.20 0.21 28.87
N TYR A 559 17.90 0.04 28.63
CA TYR A 559 16.99 -0.68 29.51
C TYR A 559 17.43 -2.13 29.71
N GLN A 560 17.78 -2.83 28.63
CA GLN A 560 18.31 -4.19 28.70
C GLN A 560 19.57 -4.27 29.57
N MET A 561 20.52 -3.35 29.38
CA MET A 561 21.77 -3.28 30.16
C MET A 561 21.53 -2.91 31.63
N MET A 562 20.43 -2.22 31.93
CA MET A 562 19.99 -1.92 33.29
C MET A 562 19.16 -3.05 33.92
N GLY A 563 18.83 -4.11 33.17
CA GLY A 563 18.04 -5.24 33.65
C GLY A 563 16.51 -5.06 33.50
N ASP A 564 16.03 -3.98 32.90
CA ASP A 564 14.60 -3.74 32.68
C ASP A 564 14.17 -4.34 31.33
N ARG A 565 13.86 -5.63 31.33
CA ARG A 565 13.43 -6.34 30.11
C ARG A 565 12.04 -5.91 29.65
N SER A 566 11.17 -5.47 30.56
CA SER A 566 9.80 -5.09 30.22
C SER A 566 9.79 -3.84 29.34
N ARG A 567 10.52 -2.80 29.75
CA ARG A 567 10.63 -1.55 28.99
C ARG A 567 11.56 -1.63 27.79
N SER A 568 12.39 -2.66 27.70
CA SER A 568 13.22 -2.91 26.52
C SER A 568 12.42 -3.46 25.34
N LEU A 569 11.24 -4.04 25.59
CA LEU A 569 10.38 -4.68 24.58
C LEU A 569 9.19 -3.80 24.16
N SER A 570 8.86 -2.79 24.96
CA SER A 570 7.95 -1.70 24.62
C SER A 570 8.68 -0.61 23.85
#